data_AF-A0A9D6IGR5-F1
#
_entry.id   AF-A0A9D6IGR5-F1
#
_cell.length_a   1.000
_cell.length_b   1.000
_cell.length_c   1.000
_cell.angle_alpha   90.00
_cell.angle_beta   90.00
_cell.angle_gamma   90.00
#
_symmetry.space_group_name_H-M   'P 1'
#
loop_
_entity.id
_entity.type
_entity.pdbx_description
1 polymer ?
#
loop_
_entity_poly.entity_id
_entity_poly.type
_entity_poly.pdbx_seq_one_letter_code
_entity_poly.pdbx_strand_id
1 'polypeptide(L)'
;MMTNIVTGIVTNGVVIPTSALPEGALVDVCVRSATPTAPSAMQKLTASELRKLPREKREAILVAGAAAAEELYRTDKDLTGFDAFSEELDDDSDEG
;
A
#
# COMPACT_ATOMS: atom_id res chain seq x y z
N MET A 1 -18.02 7.89 -35.55
CA MET A 1 -18.76 7.76 -34.28
C MET A 1 -18.20 8.77 -33.30
N MET A 2 -19.06 9.54 -32.62
CA MET A 2 -18.65 10.56 -31.65
C MET A 2 -18.40 9.89 -30.30
N THR A 3 -17.20 10.00 -29.74
CA THR A 3 -16.91 9.55 -28.37
C THR A 3 -17.18 10.69 -27.39
N ASN A 4 -18.22 10.55 -26.57
CA ASN A 4 -18.54 11.52 -25.52
C ASN A 4 -17.85 11.09 -24.22
N ILE A 5 -17.00 11.96 -23.67
CA ILE A 5 -16.39 11.76 -22.36
C ILE A 5 -17.36 12.31 -21.31
N VAL A 6 -17.84 11.44 -20.41
CA VAL A 6 -18.76 11.80 -19.32
C VAL A 6 -18.01 11.75 -17.99
N THR A 7 -18.05 12.84 -17.24
CA THR A 7 -17.44 12.93 -15.90
C THR A 7 -18.37 12.34 -14.84
N GLY A 8 -17.82 11.80 -13.75
CA GLY A 8 -18.58 11.16 -12.68
C GLY A 8 -17.87 11.19 -11.34
N ILE A 9 -18.60 10.85 -10.28
CA ILE A 9 -18.08 10.68 -8.92
C ILE A 9 -17.91 9.18 -8.64
N VAL A 10 -16.81 8.80 -7.99
CA VAL A 10 -16.56 7.42 -7.56
C VAL A 10 -16.79 7.32 -6.06
N THR A 11 -17.65 6.41 -5.61
CA THR A 11 -17.94 6.18 -4.18
C THR A 11 -18.12 4.68 -3.93
N ASN A 12 -17.34 4.11 -3.02
CA ASN A 12 -17.37 2.67 -2.68
C ASN A 12 -17.29 1.74 -3.90
N GLY A 13 -16.49 2.10 -4.91
CA GLY A 13 -16.37 1.32 -6.16
C GLY A 13 -17.52 1.51 -7.16
N VAL A 14 -18.52 2.35 -6.85
CA VAL A 14 -19.61 2.71 -7.76
C VAL A 14 -19.27 4.03 -8.47
N VAL A 15 -19.38 4.05 -9.80
CA VAL A 15 -19.19 5.26 -10.62
C VAL A 15 -20.56 5.86 -10.94
N ILE A 16 -20.77 7.11 -10.53
CA ILE A 16 -22.02 7.86 -10.76
C ILE A 16 -21.74 9.01 -11.75
N PRO A 17 -22.24 8.94 -12.99
CA PRO A 17 -22.12 10.04 -13.96
C PRO A 17 -22.77 11.33 -13.45
N THR A 18 -22.15 12.49 -13.71
CA THR A 18 -22.73 13.80 -13.36
C THR A 18 -23.72 14.34 -14.39
N SER A 19 -23.86 13.65 -15.53
CA SER A 19 -24.86 13.94 -16.55
C SER A 19 -25.59 12.66 -16.96
N ALA A 20 -26.84 12.83 -17.43
CA ALA A 20 -27.63 11.71 -17.91
C ALA A 20 -26.98 11.08 -19.15
N LEU A 21 -26.86 9.76 -19.13
CA LEU A 21 -26.48 9.00 -20.32
C LEU A 21 -27.69 8.87 -21.23
N PRO A 22 -27.51 8.95 -22.57
CA PRO A 22 -28.61 8.75 -23.49
C PRO A 22 -29.18 7.33 -23.37
N GLU A 23 -30.49 7.21 -23.59
CA GLU A 23 -31.20 5.93 -23.53
C GLU A 23 -30.59 4.94 -24.55
N GLY A 24 -30.20 3.75 -24.08
CA GLY A 24 -29.53 2.73 -24.90
C GLY A 24 -28.02 2.90 -25.07
N ALA A 25 -27.37 3.80 -24.33
CA ALA A 25 -25.91 3.94 -24.38
C ALA A 25 -25.17 2.67 -23.94
N LEU A 26 -24.20 2.24 -24.75
CA LEU A 26 -23.22 1.21 -24.39
C LEU A 26 -22.01 1.90 -23.74
N VAL A 27 -21.67 1.47 -22.52
CA VAL A 27 -20.54 2.02 -21.76
C VAL A 27 -19.49 0.94 -21.60
N ASP A 28 -18.25 1.24 -22.00
CA ASP A 28 -17.10 0.39 -21.72
C ASP A 28 -16.32 0.97 -20.53
N VAL A 29 -16.12 0.17 -19.49
CA VAL A 29 -15.45 0.59 -18.26
C VAL A 29 -14.02 0.08 -18.29
N CYS A 30 -13.11 0.95 -18.73
CA CYS A 30 -11.68 0.68 -18.68
C CYS A 30 -11.10 1.22 -17.36
N VAL A 31 -10.86 0.34 -16.39
CA VAL A 31 -10.07 0.67 -15.21
C VAL A 31 -8.61 0.74 -15.64
N ARG A 32 -8.13 1.95 -15.94
CA ARG A 32 -6.70 2.17 -16.06
C ARG A 32 -6.13 2.09 -14.65
N SER A 33 -5.57 0.95 -14.28
CA SER A 33 -4.62 0.90 -13.18
C SER A 33 -3.51 1.87 -13.55
N ALA A 34 -3.54 3.07 -12.98
CA ALA A 34 -2.32 3.84 -12.89
C ALA A 34 -1.35 2.87 -12.19
N THR A 35 -0.33 2.42 -12.91
CA THR A 35 0.91 1.97 -12.27
C THR A 35 1.12 2.92 -11.09
N PRO A 36 1.32 2.44 -9.85
CA PRO A 36 1.43 3.34 -8.72
C PRO A 36 2.59 4.29 -9.01
N THR A 37 2.25 5.46 -9.56
CA THR A 37 3.15 6.60 -9.63
C THR A 37 3.43 6.83 -8.17
N ALA A 38 4.66 6.50 -7.78
CA ALA A 38 5.19 6.69 -6.45
C ALA A 38 4.56 7.93 -5.82
N PRO A 39 4.13 7.85 -4.55
CA PRO A 39 3.17 8.77 -3.95
C PRO A 39 3.40 10.20 -4.42
N SER A 40 2.42 10.68 -5.20
CA SER A 40 2.25 12.04 -5.70
C SER A 40 3.05 13.04 -4.86
N ALA A 41 4.24 13.42 -5.33
CA ALA A 41 5.02 14.57 -4.86
C ALA A 41 4.82 14.97 -3.39
N MET A 42 4.77 13.99 -2.47
CA MET A 42 5.05 14.28 -1.07
C MET A 42 6.49 14.74 -1.12
N GLN A 43 6.74 16.03 -0.89
CA GLN A 43 8.09 16.52 -0.67
C GLN A 43 8.72 15.54 0.31
N LYS A 44 9.67 14.73 -0.17
CA LYS A 44 10.41 13.80 0.66
C LYS A 44 11.13 14.69 1.66
N LEU A 45 10.52 14.86 2.83
CA LEU A 45 11.09 15.66 3.88
C LEU A 45 12.45 15.05 4.18
N THR A 46 13.49 15.84 3.99
CA THR A 46 14.83 15.43 4.35
C THR A 46 14.89 15.20 5.86
N ALA A 47 15.86 14.40 6.32
CA ALA A 47 16.02 14.16 7.76
C ALA A 47 16.17 15.46 8.57
N SER A 48 16.78 16.50 7.97
CA SER A 48 16.90 17.82 8.58
C SER A 48 15.57 18.57 8.67
N GLU A 49 14.69 18.45 7.67
CA GLU A 49 13.35 19.05 7.70
C GLU A 49 12.42 18.33 8.68
N LEU A 50 12.49 17.00 8.77
CA LEU A 50 11.75 16.23 9.76
C LEU A 50 12.08 16.67 11.18
N ARG A 51 13.35 16.96 11.48
CA ARG A 51 13.79 17.45 12.81
C ARG A 51 13.28 18.84 13.15
N LYS A 52 12.93 19.67 12.14
CA LYS A 52 12.36 21.00 12.34
C LYS A 52 10.85 20.94 12.68
N LEU A 53 10.20 19.80 12.50
CA LEU A 53 8.79 19.64 12.86
C LEU A 53 8.60 19.65 14.39
N PRO A 54 7.43 20.13 14.87
CA PRO A 54 7.02 19.96 16.25
C PRO A 54 7.14 18.50 16.72
N ARG A 55 7.49 18.32 17.99
CA ARG A 55 7.69 16.98 18.58
C ARG A 55 6.49 16.06 18.36
N GLU A 56 5.28 16.55 18.58
CA GLU A 56 4.02 15.81 18.38
C GLU A 56 3.89 15.28 16.94
N LYS A 57 4.24 16.11 15.95
CA LYS A 57 4.20 15.68 14.54
C LYS A 57 5.25 14.61 14.23
N ARG A 58 6.44 14.71 14.84
CA ARG A 58 7.49 13.69 14.69
C ARG A 58 7.07 12.36 15.32
N GLU A 59 6.49 12.41 16.51
CA GLU A 59 5.97 11.24 17.21
C GLU A 59 4.82 10.59 16.43
N ALA A 60 3.88 11.37 15.89
CA ALA A 60 2.81 10.86 15.05
C ALA A 60 3.33 10.09 13.81
N ILE A 61 4.39 10.61 13.16
CA ILE A 61 5.04 9.93 12.04
C ILE A 61 5.69 8.62 12.49
N LEU A 62 6.39 8.61 13.63
CA LEU A 62 7.02 7.40 14.16
C LEU A 62 5.98 6.33 14.54
N VAL A 63 4.89 6.73 15.18
CA VAL A 63 3.78 5.82 15.53
C VAL A 63 3.13 5.23 14.28
N ALA A 64 2.85 6.06 13.28
CA ALA A 64 2.31 5.60 12.00
C ALA A 64 3.26 4.61 11.30
N GLY A 65 4.57 4.90 11.31
CA GLY A 65 5.58 4.01 10.76
C GLY A 65 5.67 2.68 11.50
N ALA A 66 5.57 2.69 12.83
CA ALA A 66 5.58 1.46 13.64
C ALA A 66 4.35 0.59 13.35
N ALA A 67 3.15 1.17 13.25
CA ALA A 67 1.93 0.44 12.92
C ALA A 67 2.00 -0.22 11.53
N ALA A 68 2.50 0.50 10.53
CA ALA A 68 2.71 -0.05 9.19
C ALA A 68 3.73 -1.20 9.20
N ALA A 69 4.82 -1.06 9.97
CA ALA A 69 5.81 -2.13 10.12
C ALA A 69 5.22 -3.38 10.82
N GLU A 70 4.41 -3.20 11.87
CA GLU A 70 3.74 -4.30 12.57
C GLU A 70 2.83 -5.11 11.63
N GLU A 71 2.05 -4.45 10.78
CA GLU A 71 1.21 -5.12 9.79
C GLU A 71 2.03 -5.93 8.77
N LEU A 72 3.16 -5.37 8.32
CA LEU A 72 4.10 -6.08 7.45
C LEU A 72 4.67 -7.33 8.13
N TYR A 73 5.15 -7.23 9.37
CA TYR A 73 5.63 -8.40 10.13
C TYR A 73 4.54 -9.45 10.38
N ARG A 74 3.28 -9.05 10.57
CA ARG A 74 2.18 -10.01 10.73
C ARG A 74 1.85 -10.78 9.46
N THR A 75 1.97 -10.12 8.31
CA THR A 75 1.47 -10.65 7.04
C THR A 75 2.56 -11.35 6.23
N ASP A 76 3.78 -10.83 6.31
CA ASP A 76 4.95 -11.35 5.61
C ASP A 76 5.71 -12.33 6.51
N LYS A 77 5.48 -13.62 6.26
CA LYS A 77 6.12 -14.70 7.00
C LYS A 77 7.63 -14.74 6.80
N ASP A 78 8.16 -14.25 5.67
CA ASP A 78 9.60 -14.27 5.39
C ASP A 78 10.34 -13.22 6.24
N LEU A 79 9.67 -12.12 6.62
CA LEU A 79 10.21 -11.13 7.58
C LEU A 79 10.30 -11.66 9.02
N THR A 80 9.51 -12.69 9.36
CA THR A 80 9.51 -13.34 10.67
C THR A 80 10.12 -14.74 10.66
N GLY A 81 10.50 -15.22 9.47
CA GLY A 81 11.10 -16.53 9.21
C GLY A 81 12.58 -16.51 9.59
N PHE A 82 12.87 -16.19 10.85
CA PHE A 82 14.18 -16.45 11.41
C PHE A 82 14.31 -17.97 11.55
N ASP A 83 15.24 -18.55 10.81
CA ASP A 83 15.64 -19.95 10.94
C ASP A 83 16.51 -20.10 12.22
N ALA A 84 15.89 -19.81 13.36
CA ALA A 84 16.58 -19.57 14.62
C ALA A 84 17.17 -20.85 15.25
N PHE A 85 16.91 -22.03 14.67
CA PHE A 85 17.39 -23.33 15.14
C PHE A 85 17.57 -24.35 14.01
N SER A 86 18.22 -23.98 12.90
CA SER A 86 18.81 -24.99 12.00
C SER A 86 20.16 -25.45 12.54
N GLU A 87 20.23 -25.80 13.83
CA GLU A 87 21.35 -26.57 14.38
C GLU A 87 20.98 -28.03 14.15
N GLU A 88 21.52 -28.60 13.07
CA GLU A 88 21.56 -30.04 12.85
C GLU A 88 22.27 -30.64 14.07
N LEU A 89 21.47 -31.14 15.03
CA LEU A 89 22.00 -31.98 16.10
C LEU A 89 22.51 -33.23 15.40
N ASP A 90 23.82 -33.27 15.14
CA ASP A 90 24.54 -34.52 14.87
C ASP A 90 24.24 -35.45 16.06
N ASP A 91 23.26 -36.34 15.86
CA ASP A 91 22.88 -37.38 16.80
C ASP A 91 24.08 -38.34 16.87
N ASP A 92 24.90 -38.16 17.91
CA ASP A 92 25.97 -39.08 18.29
C ASP A 92 25.38 -40.50 18.35
N SER A 93 25.55 -41.24 17.26
CA SER A 93 25.23 -42.65 17.19
C SER A 93 26.31 -43.39 17.97
N ASP A 94 26.03 -43.62 19.26
CA ASP A 94 26.70 -44.64 20.08
C ASP A 94 26.67 -45.99 19.33
N GLU A 95 27.79 -46.37 18.74
CA GLU A 95 28.00 -47.69 18.16
C GLU A 95 28.85 -48.51 19.14
N GLY A 96 28.20 -49.48 19.79
CA GLY A 96 28.79 -50.41 20.76
C GLY A 96 29.44 -51.65 20.13
#